data_AF-A0AAW0NR61-F1
#
_entry.id   AF-A0AAW0NR61-F1
#
_cell.length_a   1.000
_cell.length_b   1.000
_cell.length_c   1.000
_cell.angle_alpha   90.00
_cell.angle_beta   90.00
_cell.angle_gamma   90.00
#
_symmetry.space_group_name_H-M   'P 1'
#
loop_
_entity.id
_entity.type
_entity.pdbx_description
1 polymer ?
#
loop_
_entity_poly.entity_id
_entity_poly.type
_entity_poly.pdbx_seq_one_letter_code
_entity_poly.pdbx_strand_id
1 'polypeptide(L)'
;MQTPQTSVPTCLHYTVKLSSSKMVKIGINGFGRIGRLVTRAAALKGNLEVVAINDPFISLDYMVYMFKYDSTHGRFKCGEVKAEGGKLIIGNMSISVFQERDPANIKWGEAGAEYVVESTGVFTTIDKASAHLKGGAKRVVISAPSADAPMFVMGVNENKYDKSMKIVR
;
A
#
# COMPACT_ATOMS: atom_id res chain seq x y z
N MET A 1 -39.86 19.69 2.11
CA MET A 1 -39.12 18.43 2.31
C MET A 1 -37.71 18.64 1.80
N GLN A 2 -36.77 19.01 2.68
CA GLN A 2 -35.34 19.10 2.33
C GLN A 2 -34.68 17.83 2.84
N THR A 3 -34.13 17.04 1.92
CA THR A 3 -33.24 15.93 2.25
C THR A 3 -32.01 16.48 2.98
N PRO A 4 -31.58 15.91 4.11
CA PRO A 4 -30.37 16.35 4.77
C PRO A 4 -29.18 16.01 3.87
N GLN A 5 -28.39 17.02 3.51
CA GLN A 5 -27.06 16.82 2.92
C GLN A 5 -26.22 16.05 3.94
N THR A 6 -25.99 14.77 3.68
CA THR A 6 -25.01 13.98 4.41
C THR A 6 -23.63 14.49 4.00
N SER A 7 -23.04 15.35 4.82
CA SER A 7 -21.64 15.74 4.67
C SER A 7 -20.79 14.47 4.67
N VAL A 8 -20.20 14.16 3.52
CA VAL A 8 -19.18 13.12 3.42
C VAL A 8 -18.10 13.52 4.42
N PRO A 9 -17.71 12.66 5.38
CA PRO A 9 -16.68 13.03 6.34
C PRO A 9 -15.39 13.29 5.57
N THR A 10 -15.04 14.57 5.43
CA THR A 10 -13.77 15.01 4.89
C THR A 10 -12.70 14.39 5.76
N CYS A 11 -11.84 13.57 5.17
CA CYS A 11 -10.69 13.03 5.88
C CYS A 11 -9.94 14.22 6.48
N LEU A 12 -9.82 14.24 7.81
CA LEU A 12 -9.40 15.41 8.55
C LEU A 12 -8.11 16.00 7.98
N HIS A 13 -8.17 17.31 7.77
CA HIS A 13 -7.09 18.23 8.08
C HIS A 13 -6.40 17.78 9.38
N TYR A 14 -5.32 17.02 9.25
CA TYR A 14 -4.23 17.12 10.19
C TYR A 14 -3.20 18.00 9.51
N THR A 15 -3.31 19.31 9.73
CA THR A 15 -2.25 20.25 9.43
C THR A 15 -1.10 19.98 10.39
N VAL A 16 -0.42 18.83 10.23
CA VAL A 16 1.00 18.80 10.54
C VAL A 16 1.57 19.83 9.59
N LYS A 17 2.19 20.90 10.13
CA LYS A 17 2.99 21.81 9.32
C LYS A 17 3.91 20.95 8.45
N LEU A 18 3.57 20.84 7.16
CA LEU A 18 4.39 20.18 6.17
C LEU A 18 5.62 21.08 5.99
N SER A 19 6.59 20.90 6.87
CA SER A 19 7.97 21.24 6.59
C SER A 19 8.43 20.32 5.46
N SER A 20 8.08 20.65 4.21
CA SER A 20 8.56 20.06 2.95
C SER A 20 9.13 18.64 3.09
N SER A 21 8.35 17.71 3.64
CA SER A 21 8.77 16.34 3.87
C SER A 21 8.21 15.52 2.72
N LYS A 22 9.12 15.08 1.85
CA LYS A 22 8.83 14.25 0.68
C LYS A 22 7.90 13.09 1.07
N MET A 23 6.72 13.00 0.47
CA MET A 23 5.81 11.86 0.70
C MET A 23 6.52 10.55 0.34
N VAL A 24 6.43 9.56 1.21
CA VAL A 24 7.01 8.24 0.95
C VAL A 24 6.10 7.47 0.01
N LYS A 25 6.63 7.10 -1.15
CA LYS A 25 5.91 6.36 -2.18
C LYS A 25 6.03 4.87 -1.96
N ILE A 26 4.89 4.19 -1.85
CA ILE A 26 4.83 2.75 -1.54
C ILE A 26 4.09 1.97 -2.63
N GLY A 27 4.56 0.74 -2.85
CA GLY A 27 3.87 -0.30 -3.60
C GLY A 27 3.32 -1.37 -2.67
N ILE A 28 2.21 -1.99 -3.05
CA ILE A 28 1.59 -3.10 -2.30
C ILE A 28 1.63 -4.36 -3.17
N ASN A 29 2.29 -5.42 -2.71
CA ASN A 29 2.18 -6.74 -3.33
C ASN A 29 1.19 -7.60 -2.56
N GLY A 30 0.15 -8.08 -3.24
CA GLY A 30 -0.99 -8.79 -2.65
C GLY A 30 -2.06 -7.84 -2.12
N PHE A 31 -3.22 -7.76 -2.79
CA PHE A 31 -4.33 -6.88 -2.40
C PHE A 31 -5.37 -7.59 -1.52
N GLY A 32 -4.85 -8.47 -0.65
CA GLY A 32 -5.61 -9.19 0.37
C GLY A 32 -6.01 -8.31 1.56
N ARG A 33 -6.31 -8.94 2.70
CA ARG A 33 -6.76 -8.22 3.91
C ARG A 33 -5.76 -7.16 4.36
N ILE A 34 -4.47 -7.54 4.51
CA ILE A 34 -3.43 -6.62 4.98
C ILE A 34 -3.17 -5.52 3.95
N GLY A 35 -2.95 -5.85 2.68
CA GLY A 35 -2.70 -4.86 1.62
C GLY A 35 -3.78 -3.79 1.51
N ARG A 36 -5.06 -4.19 1.60
CA ARG A 36 -6.19 -3.22 1.60
C ARG A 36 -6.21 -2.33 2.83
N LEU A 37 -5.93 -2.88 4.01
CA LEU A 37 -5.93 -2.09 5.25
C LEU A 37 -4.74 -1.13 5.32
N VAL A 38 -3.58 -1.53 4.82
CA VAL A 38 -2.42 -0.63 4.65
C VAL A 38 -2.78 0.51 3.70
N THR A 39 -3.42 0.20 2.57
CA THR A 39 -3.88 1.20 1.59
C THR A 39 -4.90 2.16 2.21
N ARG A 40 -5.88 1.65 2.99
CA ARG A 40 -6.82 2.49 3.73
C ARG A 40 -6.11 3.39 4.74
N ALA A 41 -5.15 2.86 5.50
CA ALA A 41 -4.40 3.65 6.48
C ALA A 41 -3.58 4.77 5.80
N ALA A 42 -2.94 4.48 4.66
CA ALA A 42 -2.21 5.46 3.86
C ALA A 42 -3.13 6.59 3.37
N ALA A 43 -4.30 6.24 2.84
CA ALA A 43 -5.31 7.19 2.38
C ALA A 43 -5.82 8.12 3.50
N LEU A 44 -5.78 7.69 4.76
CA LEU A 44 -6.28 8.46 5.90
C LEU A 44 -5.21 9.30 6.62
N LYS A 45 -3.95 8.85 6.66
CA LYS A 45 -2.88 9.47 7.48
C LYS A 45 -2.04 10.52 6.73
N GLY A 46 -2.09 10.57 5.40
CA GLY A 46 -1.50 11.65 4.58
C GLY A 46 0.03 11.72 4.51
N ASN A 47 0.75 10.75 5.09
CA ASN A 47 2.23 10.70 5.06
C ASN A 47 2.79 9.65 4.08
N LEU A 48 1.93 8.81 3.51
CA LEU A 48 2.26 7.76 2.55
C LEU A 48 1.42 7.95 1.29
N GLU A 49 2.04 7.75 0.14
CA GLU A 49 1.37 7.73 -1.16
C GLU A 49 1.47 6.32 -1.74
N VAL A 50 0.33 5.64 -1.90
CA VAL A 50 0.29 4.35 -2.61
C VAL A 50 0.29 4.65 -4.10
N VAL A 51 1.32 4.20 -4.81
CA VAL A 51 1.49 4.49 -6.25
C VAL A 51 1.33 3.25 -7.14
N ALA A 52 1.44 2.06 -6.55
CA ALA A 52 1.31 0.79 -7.24
C ALA A 52 0.69 -0.29 -6.36
N ILE A 53 -0.15 -1.14 -6.96
CA ILE A 53 -0.68 -2.37 -6.36
C ILE A 53 -0.46 -3.50 -7.36
N ASN A 54 0.02 -4.65 -6.89
CA ASN A 54 0.09 -5.88 -7.67
C ASN A 54 -0.79 -6.96 -7.05
N ASP A 55 -1.68 -7.55 -7.85
CA ASP A 55 -2.35 -8.80 -7.50
C ASP A 55 -2.72 -9.58 -8.78
N PRO A 56 -2.11 -10.76 -9.04
CA PRO A 56 -2.33 -11.50 -10.28
C PRO A 56 -3.70 -12.15 -10.41
N PHE A 57 -4.54 -12.09 -9.37
CA PHE A 57 -5.83 -12.77 -9.33
C PHE A 57 -7.03 -11.81 -9.20
N ILE A 58 -6.78 -10.51 -9.01
CA ILE A 58 -7.83 -9.52 -8.74
C ILE A 58 -7.84 -8.50 -9.89
N SER A 59 -8.99 -8.36 -10.57
CA SER A 59 -9.19 -7.33 -11.59
C SER A 59 -9.36 -5.95 -10.96
N LEU A 60 -9.07 -4.88 -11.72
CA LEU A 60 -9.20 -3.51 -11.25
C LEU A 60 -10.61 -3.19 -10.72
N ASP A 61 -11.67 -3.62 -11.42
CA ASP A 61 -13.05 -3.43 -10.97
C ASP A 61 -13.33 -4.16 -9.65
N TYR A 62 -12.74 -5.34 -9.48
CA TYR A 62 -12.86 -6.07 -8.22
C TYR A 62 -12.06 -5.42 -7.10
N MET A 63 -10.88 -4.85 -7.38
CA MET A 63 -10.14 -4.03 -6.41
C MET A 63 -10.97 -2.85 -5.92
N VAL A 64 -11.67 -2.14 -6.82
CA VAL A 64 -12.59 -1.05 -6.47
C VAL A 64 -13.67 -1.53 -5.51
N TYR A 65 -14.32 -2.65 -5.83
CA TYR A 65 -15.36 -3.24 -4.98
C TYR A 65 -14.81 -3.63 -3.59
N MET A 66 -13.73 -4.40 -3.55
CA MET A 66 -13.10 -4.89 -2.31
C MET A 66 -12.55 -3.77 -1.44
N PHE A 67 -12.11 -2.66 -2.06
CA PHE A 67 -11.66 -1.50 -1.31
C PHE A 67 -12.84 -0.70 -0.74
N LYS A 68 -13.93 -0.55 -1.50
CA LYS A 68 -15.16 0.13 -1.05
C LYS A 68 -15.82 -0.60 0.12
N TYR A 69 -15.92 -1.92 0.06
CA TYR A 69 -16.70 -2.72 1.02
C TYR A 69 -15.80 -3.69 1.79
N ASP A 70 -15.76 -3.52 3.11
CA ASP A 70 -15.06 -4.43 4.01
C ASP A 70 -16.03 -4.87 5.13
N SER A 71 -16.13 -6.17 5.37
CA SER A 71 -17.10 -6.72 6.33
C SER A 71 -16.78 -6.40 7.79
N THR A 72 -15.50 -6.17 8.12
CA THR A 72 -15.05 -5.90 9.48
C THR A 72 -14.90 -4.40 9.73
N HIS A 73 -14.33 -3.68 8.76
CA HIS A 73 -14.02 -2.25 8.89
C HIS A 73 -15.05 -1.34 8.20
N GLY A 74 -16.11 -1.94 7.65
CA GLY A 74 -17.19 -1.23 6.99
C GLY A 74 -16.80 -0.61 5.64
N ARG A 75 -17.74 0.18 5.11
CA ARG A 75 -17.57 0.89 3.83
C ARG A 75 -16.51 1.98 3.96
N PHE A 76 -15.65 2.12 2.96
CA PHE A 76 -14.76 3.27 2.84
C PHE A 76 -15.59 4.52 2.53
N LYS A 77 -15.51 5.53 3.40
CA LYS A 77 -16.33 6.77 3.34
C LYS A 77 -15.53 8.01 2.93
N CYS A 78 -14.21 7.89 2.84
CA CYS A 78 -13.30 9.03 2.73
C CYS A 78 -12.81 9.23 1.29
N GLY A 79 -13.70 9.70 0.41
CA GLY A 79 -13.37 10.02 -0.98
C GLY A 79 -13.90 9.00 -2.00
N GLU A 80 -13.77 9.36 -3.26
CA GLU A 80 -14.18 8.52 -4.39
C GLU A 80 -13.24 7.33 -4.55
N VAL A 81 -13.80 6.17 -4.90
CA VAL A 81 -13.04 4.99 -5.27
C VAL A 81 -13.55 4.53 -6.63
N LYS A 82 -12.71 4.53 -7.65
CA LYS A 82 -13.12 4.17 -9.02
C LYS A 82 -11.95 3.62 -9.84
N ALA A 83 -12.30 2.98 -10.94
CA ALA A 83 -11.35 2.65 -11.99
C ALA A 83 -11.35 3.81 -13.01
N GLU A 84 -10.18 4.31 -13.38
CA GLU A 84 -10.04 5.35 -14.40
C GLU A 84 -8.70 5.18 -15.12
N GLY A 85 -8.72 5.10 -16.46
CA GLY A 85 -7.51 4.97 -17.27
C GLY A 85 -6.63 3.75 -16.93
N GLY A 86 -7.24 2.62 -16.54
CA GLY A 86 -6.51 1.42 -16.11
C GLY A 86 -5.88 1.53 -14.72
N LYS A 87 -6.20 2.58 -13.95
CA LYS A 87 -5.69 2.82 -12.60
C LYS A 87 -6.80 2.75 -11.56
N LEU A 88 -6.42 2.40 -10.33
CA LEU A 88 -7.29 2.53 -9.17
C LEU A 88 -7.17 3.94 -8.61
N ILE A 89 -8.29 4.66 -8.57
CA ILE A 89 -8.37 5.99 -8.00
C ILE A 89 -8.96 5.89 -6.61
N ILE A 90 -8.29 6.45 -5.60
CA ILE A 90 -8.77 6.57 -4.21
C ILE A 90 -8.55 8.01 -3.76
N GLY A 91 -9.62 8.80 -3.73
CA GLY A 91 -9.52 10.25 -3.50
C GLY A 91 -8.58 10.88 -4.53
N ASN A 92 -7.44 11.41 -4.06
CA ASN A 92 -6.43 12.03 -4.92
C ASN A 92 -5.30 11.07 -5.35
N MET A 93 -5.32 9.81 -4.89
CA MET A 93 -4.30 8.81 -5.24
C MET A 93 -4.66 8.17 -6.59
N SER A 94 -3.73 8.21 -7.54
CA SER A 94 -3.82 7.51 -8.82
C SER A 94 -2.84 6.34 -8.83
N ILE A 95 -3.36 5.12 -8.70
CA ILE A 95 -2.58 3.93 -8.37
C ILE A 95 -2.48 3.02 -9.59
N SER A 96 -1.25 2.71 -10.01
CA SER A 96 -1.00 1.75 -11.09
C SER A 96 -1.30 0.34 -10.61
N VAL A 97 -1.98 -0.46 -11.44
CA VAL A 97 -2.32 -1.84 -11.10
C VAL A 97 -1.52 -2.79 -11.99
N PHE A 98 -0.90 -3.79 -11.36
CA PHE A 98 -0.16 -4.87 -11.99
C PHE A 98 -0.82 -6.22 -11.65
N GLN A 99 -0.63 -7.20 -12.52
CA GLN A 99 -1.15 -8.57 -12.36
C GLN A 99 -0.05 -9.60 -12.60
N GLU A 100 1.15 -9.33 -12.08
CA GLU A 100 2.31 -10.19 -12.23
C GLU A 100 2.39 -11.22 -11.11
N ARG A 101 2.74 -12.46 -11.47
CA ARG A 101 3.00 -13.54 -10.50
C ARG A 101 4.43 -13.54 -9.99
N ASP A 102 5.38 -13.16 -10.85
CA ASP A 102 6.78 -13.03 -10.48
C ASP A 102 7.04 -11.59 -10.01
N PRO A 103 7.45 -11.38 -8.74
CA PRO A 103 7.74 -10.05 -8.24
C PRO A 103 8.84 -9.29 -9.00
N ALA A 104 9.73 -10.00 -9.70
CA ALA A 104 10.80 -9.39 -10.49
C ALA A 104 10.27 -8.66 -11.74
N ASN A 105 9.10 -9.05 -12.25
CA ASN A 105 8.50 -8.43 -13.44
C ASN A 105 7.66 -7.19 -13.09
N ILE A 106 7.38 -6.95 -11.81
CA ILE A 106 6.59 -5.80 -11.40
C ILE A 106 7.44 -4.54 -11.51
N LYS A 107 6.99 -3.60 -12.35
CA LYS A 107 7.69 -2.36 -12.67
C LYS A 107 7.52 -1.28 -11.58
N TRP A 108 7.97 -1.58 -10.35
CA TRP A 108 7.91 -0.67 -9.21
C TRP A 108 8.58 0.68 -9.48
N GLY A 109 9.76 0.63 -10.11
CA GLY A 109 10.53 1.84 -10.44
C GLY A 109 9.78 2.78 -11.41
N GLU A 110 9.14 2.23 -12.44
CA GLU A 110 8.34 3.01 -13.40
C GLU A 110 7.11 3.63 -12.72
N ALA A 111 6.48 2.91 -11.77
CA ALA A 111 5.38 3.43 -10.98
C ALA A 111 5.82 4.39 -9.86
N GLY A 112 7.13 4.52 -9.60
CA GLY A 112 7.70 5.39 -8.58
C GLY A 112 7.64 4.86 -7.15
N ALA A 113 7.39 3.57 -6.95
CA ALA A 113 7.36 2.95 -5.63
C ALA A 113 8.79 2.78 -5.08
N GLU A 114 9.08 3.39 -3.93
CA GLU A 114 10.38 3.26 -3.28
C GLU A 114 10.40 2.12 -2.26
N TYR A 115 9.30 1.92 -1.54
CA TYR A 115 9.12 0.85 -0.58
C TYR A 115 8.01 -0.09 -1.06
N VAL A 116 8.18 -1.40 -0.85
CA VAL A 116 7.13 -2.38 -1.12
C VAL A 116 6.67 -3.02 0.17
N VAL A 117 5.36 -3.10 0.36
CA VAL A 117 4.75 -3.95 1.38
C VAL A 117 4.44 -5.29 0.73
N GLU A 118 5.17 -6.33 1.13
CA GLU A 118 4.98 -7.70 0.68
C GLU A 118 3.93 -8.37 1.56
N SER A 119 2.68 -8.41 1.08
CA SER A 119 1.52 -8.90 1.81
C SER A 119 0.77 -10.05 1.14
N THR A 120 1.43 -10.75 0.22
CA THR A 120 0.91 -12.00 -0.39
C THR A 120 0.97 -13.17 0.60
N GLY A 121 1.94 -13.15 1.52
CA GLY A 121 2.25 -14.28 2.41
C GLY A 121 3.06 -15.40 1.76
N VAL A 122 3.51 -15.23 0.51
CA VAL A 122 4.27 -16.24 -0.25
C VAL A 122 5.78 -15.94 -0.26
N PHE A 123 6.14 -14.66 -0.40
CA PHE A 123 7.53 -14.21 -0.52
C PHE A 123 8.09 -13.76 0.84
N THR A 124 8.14 -14.69 1.79
CA THR A 124 8.44 -14.38 3.20
C THR A 124 9.90 -14.52 3.60
N THR A 125 10.81 -14.84 2.67
CA THR A 125 12.26 -14.88 2.94
C THR A 125 12.98 -13.70 2.27
N ILE A 126 14.18 -13.37 2.74
CA ILE A 126 15.02 -12.32 2.13
C ILE A 126 15.23 -12.61 0.64
N ASP A 127 15.59 -13.85 0.29
CA ASP A 127 15.84 -14.25 -1.09
C ASP A 127 14.61 -14.02 -1.99
N LYS A 128 13.44 -14.51 -1.56
CA LYS A 128 12.19 -14.36 -2.31
C LYS A 128 11.74 -12.91 -2.44
N ALA A 129 11.79 -12.15 -1.33
CA ALA A 129 11.41 -10.74 -1.33
C ALA A 129 12.40 -9.87 -2.13
N SER A 130 13.64 -10.32 -2.32
CA SER A 130 14.64 -9.59 -3.11
C SER A 130 14.25 -9.43 -4.58
N ALA A 131 13.34 -10.26 -5.09
CA ALA A 131 12.80 -10.13 -6.43
C ALA A 131 12.16 -8.74 -6.68
N HIS A 132 11.54 -8.12 -5.66
CA HIS A 132 11.01 -6.76 -5.76
C HIS A 132 12.08 -5.70 -6.06
N LEU A 133 13.31 -5.91 -5.59
CA LEU A 133 14.41 -4.98 -5.83
C LEU A 133 14.81 -4.95 -7.32
N LYS A 134 14.64 -6.08 -8.03
CA LYS A 134 14.86 -6.15 -9.49
C LYS A 134 13.83 -5.31 -10.25
N GLY A 135 12.60 -5.24 -9.74
CA GLY A 135 11.53 -4.39 -10.26
C GLY A 135 11.72 -2.88 -9.99
N GLY A 136 12.78 -2.49 -9.29
CA GLY A 136 13.13 -1.09 -9.01
C GLY A 136 12.73 -0.57 -7.63
N ALA A 137 12.17 -1.42 -6.76
CA ALA A 137 11.95 -1.05 -5.36
C ALA A 137 13.30 -0.87 -4.63
N LYS A 138 13.35 0.05 -3.68
CA LYS A 138 14.56 0.29 -2.86
C LYS A 138 14.56 -0.57 -1.61
N ARG A 139 13.39 -0.80 -1.02
CA ARG A 139 13.21 -1.55 0.23
C ARG A 139 11.92 -2.36 0.22
N VAL A 140 11.90 -3.43 1.00
CA VAL A 140 10.74 -4.33 1.15
C VAL A 140 10.45 -4.56 2.63
N VAL A 141 9.17 -4.50 2.99
CA VAL A 141 8.66 -4.86 4.32
C VAL A 141 7.73 -6.05 4.15
N ILE A 142 8.11 -7.19 4.73
CA ILE A 142 7.33 -8.43 4.67
C ILE A 142 6.23 -8.36 5.73
N SER A 143 4.98 -8.62 5.34
CA SER A 143 3.82 -8.52 6.24
C SER A 143 3.42 -9.85 6.91
N ALA A 144 4.19 -10.92 6.71
CA ALA A 144 4.00 -12.26 7.29
C ALA A 144 5.28 -12.80 7.93
N PRO A 145 5.23 -13.71 8.93
CA PRO A 145 6.42 -14.24 9.58
C PRO A 145 7.51 -14.67 8.59
N SER A 146 8.74 -14.28 8.87
CA SER A 146 9.92 -14.56 8.05
C SER A 146 10.87 -15.46 8.80
N ALA A 147 11.54 -16.36 8.08
CA ALA A 147 12.55 -17.25 8.66
C ALA A 147 13.91 -16.57 8.82
N ASP A 148 14.19 -15.52 8.03
CA ASP A 148 15.54 -14.94 7.88
C ASP A 148 15.57 -13.41 7.87
N ALA A 149 14.45 -12.73 7.60
CA ALA A 149 14.42 -11.26 7.59
C ALA A 149 14.45 -10.68 9.02
N PRO A 150 15.25 -9.61 9.27
CA PRO A 150 15.25 -8.90 10.54
C PRO A 150 13.84 -8.45 10.93
N MET A 151 13.40 -8.83 12.14
CA MET A 151 12.06 -8.55 12.65
C MET A 151 12.02 -7.29 13.50
N PHE A 152 11.08 -6.40 13.20
CA PHE A 152 10.82 -5.17 13.93
C PHE A 152 9.37 -5.11 14.42
N VAL A 153 9.23 -4.72 15.69
CA VAL A 153 7.96 -4.42 16.34
C VAL A 153 8.04 -2.97 16.79
N MET A 154 7.14 -2.15 16.27
CA MET A 154 7.05 -0.73 16.62
C MET A 154 6.75 -0.56 18.11
N GLY A 155 7.49 0.30 18.80
CA GLY A 155 7.45 0.51 20.24
C GLY A 155 8.32 -0.46 21.04
N VAL A 156 9.11 -1.34 20.39
CA VAL A 156 9.90 -2.38 21.07
C VAL A 156 11.35 -2.37 20.60
N ASN A 157 11.60 -2.49 19.30
CA ASN A 157 12.97 -2.64 18.77
C ASN A 157 13.21 -1.91 17.43
N GLU A 158 12.32 -1.01 17.00
CA GLU A 158 12.44 -0.24 15.76
C GLU A 158 13.69 0.64 15.72
N ASN A 159 14.22 1.02 16.88
CA ASN A 159 15.46 1.78 17.01
C ASN A 159 16.70 0.99 16.55
N LYS A 160 16.60 -0.33 16.39
CA LYS A 160 17.66 -1.18 15.85
C LYS A 160 17.67 -1.22 14.32
N TYR A 161 16.72 -0.55 13.66
CA TYR A 161 16.67 -0.50 12.20
C TYR A 161 17.90 0.23 11.64
N ASP A 162 18.58 -0.41 10.69
CA ASP A 162 19.67 0.20 9.94
C ASP A 162 19.28 0.39 8.47
N LYS A 163 19.70 1.51 7.87
CA LYS A 163 19.34 1.88 6.49
C LYS A 163 19.90 0.93 5.43
N SER A 164 20.94 0.16 5.75
CA SER A 164 21.51 -0.90 4.89
C SER A 164 20.59 -2.12 4.79
N MET A 165 19.67 -2.31 5.75
CA MET A 165 18.67 -3.37 5.70
C MET A 165 17.63 -3.05 4.62
N LYS A 166 17.79 -3.69 3.45
CA LYS A 166 16.88 -3.52 2.31
C LYS A 166 15.57 -4.27 2.49
N ILE A 167 15.58 -5.36 3.24
CA ILE A 167 14.43 -6.25 3.43
C ILE A 167 14.29 -6.51 4.93
N VAL A 168 13.10 -6.25 5.46
CA VAL A 168 12.78 -6.39 6.89
C VAL A 168 11.38 -6.98 7.07
N ARG A 169 11.07 -7.42 8.28
CA ARG A 169 9.79 -7.99 8.69
C ARG A 169 9.20 -7.20 9.86
#